data_AF-A0AAV0WKB4-F1
#
_entry.id   AF-A0AAV0WKB4-F1
#
_cell.length_a   1.000
_cell.length_b   1.000
_cell.length_c   1.000
_cell.angle_alpha   90.00
_cell.angle_beta   90.00
_cell.angle_gamma   90.00
#
_symmetry.space_group_name_H-M   'P 1'
#
loop_
_entity.id
_entity.type
_entity.pdbx_description
1 polymer ?
#
loop_
_entity_poly.entity_id
_entity_poly.type
_entity_poly.pdbx_seq_one_letter_code
_entity_poly.pdbx_strand_id
1 'polypeptide(L)'
;MEADGILEGFLNSVQMHGLKYNKLIGDGDSSVLKRLNEVLPYGPHFTVQKIECRNHLLRNSGQKLLALTKRTEYPVHLRKFIRNNILRFRSDITKAVEYRKASDLSMSNKIAELRKDIDNSPYHRFGQHDNCNSYFCSGPKSSEINLVGDLEKCGLMRDIKNIIIRLSNNACSLIQDVDNNVCEQFNSLINKFIGGKRINFTQRNTYTTRIEAAIVSFNSKEYLRRIHKKMVFKSPGEIGKKYLNNLNRIRQNTINRRCLFVNNMKKSKKKSSSAHADKDYGLAEPLMDTISVEELETKKNCFLNKLKTVNLHQLNLDTRDQNGNLKWFQERKKRLTASKFGEICKMRSTTSWRRQVHAIIYNPQIKSKEMAHGIEMEPYGRKKFEVVSGLSVETCGLIVDSEITFLAASPDGVVGDDAILEIKCPYIAKDTNDVPNGSSK
;
A
#
# COMPACT_ATOMS: atom_id res chain seq x y z
N MET A 1 6.99 -14.75 7.01
CA MET A 1 8.11 -14.91 6.06
C MET A 1 9.11 -13.85 6.45
N GLU A 2 10.32 -14.23 6.85
CA GLU A 2 11.34 -13.26 7.23
C GLU A 2 11.74 -12.43 6.00
N ALA A 3 11.98 -11.14 6.20
CA ALA A 3 12.33 -10.23 5.11
C ALA A 3 13.59 -10.68 4.34
N ASP A 4 14.48 -11.43 5.02
CA ASP A 4 15.69 -12.02 4.43
C ASP A 4 15.37 -13.08 3.38
N GLY A 5 14.42 -13.99 3.65
CA GLY A 5 14.04 -15.01 2.67
C GLY A 5 13.42 -14.43 1.40
N ILE A 6 12.68 -13.31 1.51
CA ILE A 6 12.19 -12.60 0.33
C ILE A 6 13.35 -11.92 -0.41
N LEU A 7 14.25 -11.25 0.31
CA LEU A 7 15.42 -10.59 -0.29
C LEU A 7 16.30 -11.59 -1.06
N GLU A 8 16.60 -12.74 -0.45
CA GLU A 8 17.35 -13.83 -1.08
C GLU A 8 16.66 -14.31 -2.37
N GLY A 9 15.33 -14.47 -2.33
CA GLY A 9 14.55 -14.81 -3.51
C GLY A 9 14.64 -13.78 -4.64
N PHE A 10 14.79 -12.49 -4.32
CA PHE A 10 15.01 -11.44 -5.32
C PHE A 10 16.44 -11.42 -5.86
N LEU A 11 17.45 -11.62 -5.01
CA LEU A 11 18.86 -11.68 -5.41
C LEU A 11 19.12 -12.84 -6.36
N ASN A 12 18.54 -14.01 -6.06
CA ASN A 12 18.76 -15.22 -6.84
C ASN A 12 17.80 -15.37 -8.03
N SER A 13 16.82 -14.46 -8.20
CA SER A 13 15.74 -14.64 -9.20
C SER A 13 16.27 -14.72 -10.64
N VAL A 14 17.32 -13.97 -10.97
CA VAL A 14 17.91 -13.97 -12.31
C VAL A 14 18.65 -15.27 -12.58
N GLN A 15 19.40 -15.78 -11.60
CA GLN A 15 20.13 -17.04 -11.73
C GLN A 15 19.18 -18.25 -11.75
N MET A 16 18.17 -18.26 -10.88
CA MET A 16 17.26 -19.40 -10.72
C MET A 16 16.18 -19.45 -11.80
N HIS A 17 15.70 -18.29 -12.25
CA HIS A 17 14.51 -18.20 -13.10
C HIS A 17 14.71 -17.38 -14.38
N GLY A 18 15.85 -16.69 -14.54
CA GLY A 18 16.07 -15.81 -15.68
C GLY A 18 15.20 -14.54 -15.66
N LEU A 19 14.62 -14.18 -14.50
CA LEU A 19 13.62 -13.11 -14.39
C LEU A 19 14.01 -12.05 -13.35
N LYS A 20 13.65 -10.80 -13.65
CA LYS A 20 13.71 -9.68 -12.70
C LYS A 20 12.30 -9.37 -12.19
N TYR A 21 12.13 -9.33 -10.88
CA TYR A 21 10.84 -9.02 -10.27
C TYR A 21 10.68 -7.52 -10.07
N ASN A 22 9.76 -6.89 -10.80
CA ASN A 22 9.54 -5.44 -10.71
C ASN A 22 8.57 -5.03 -9.59
N LYS A 23 7.75 -5.96 -9.08
CA LYS A 23 6.63 -5.67 -8.19
C LYS A 23 6.61 -6.66 -7.02
N LEU A 24 6.33 -6.16 -5.82
CA LEU A 24 6.11 -6.92 -4.61
C LEU A 24 4.70 -6.64 -4.09
N ILE A 25 3.89 -7.69 -3.91
CA ILE A 25 2.57 -7.56 -3.27
C ILE A 25 2.79 -7.59 -1.76
N GLY A 26 2.38 -6.53 -1.06
CA GLY A 26 2.58 -6.40 0.39
C GLY A 26 1.32 -6.02 1.15
N ASP A 27 1.29 -6.44 2.42
CA ASP A 27 0.15 -6.26 3.34
C ASP A 27 0.47 -5.23 4.41
N GLY A 28 0.75 -3.98 4.02
CA GLY A 28 1.12 -2.94 4.97
C GLY A 28 2.52 -3.06 5.59
N ASP A 29 3.18 -4.24 5.54
CA ASP A 29 4.55 -4.42 5.99
C ASP A 29 5.53 -3.62 5.12
N SER A 30 6.38 -2.83 5.78
CA SER A 30 7.31 -1.88 5.15
C SER A 30 8.78 -2.34 5.22
N SER A 31 9.09 -3.34 6.05
CA SER A 31 10.47 -3.81 6.30
C SER A 31 11.08 -4.51 5.07
N VAL A 32 10.30 -5.33 4.35
CA VAL A 32 10.76 -6.05 3.16
C VAL A 32 11.12 -5.08 2.03
N LEU A 33 10.22 -4.11 1.75
CA LEU A 33 10.47 -3.11 0.72
C LEU A 33 11.67 -2.23 1.07
N LYS A 34 11.82 -1.86 2.35
CA LYS A 34 12.97 -1.09 2.83
C LYS A 34 14.28 -1.83 2.51
N ARG A 35 14.37 -3.11 2.87
CA ARG A 35 15.55 -3.94 2.57
C ARG A 35 15.83 -4.09 1.06
N LEU A 36 14.80 -4.33 0.25
CA LEU A 36 14.97 -4.40 -1.21
C LEU A 36 15.49 -3.09 -1.81
N ASN A 37 15.09 -1.95 -1.23
CA ASN A 37 15.57 -0.63 -1.66
C ASN A 37 16.99 -0.31 -1.17
N GLU A 38 17.44 -0.92 -0.08
CA GLU A 38 18.82 -0.79 0.43
C GLU A 38 19.78 -1.67 -0.39
N VAL A 39 19.40 -2.92 -0.63
CA VAL A 39 20.26 -3.92 -1.30
C VAL A 39 20.26 -3.76 -2.82
N LEU A 40 19.16 -3.25 -3.41
CA LEU A 40 19.02 -3.03 -4.86
C LEU A 40 19.41 -4.27 -5.69
N PRO A 41 18.66 -5.39 -5.59
CA PRO A 41 19.05 -6.70 -6.13
C PRO A 41 19.28 -6.71 -7.66
N TYR A 42 18.78 -5.72 -8.38
CA TYR A 42 18.90 -5.60 -9.83
C TYR A 42 19.67 -4.34 -10.27
N GLY A 43 20.37 -3.69 -9.33
CA GLY A 43 21.15 -2.48 -9.56
C GLY A 43 20.37 -1.16 -9.34
N PRO A 44 21.06 -0.01 -9.44
CA PRO A 44 20.53 1.31 -9.06
C PRO A 44 19.45 1.86 -9.98
N HIS A 45 19.34 1.33 -11.20
CA HIS A 45 18.37 1.77 -12.20
C HIS A 45 17.05 0.99 -12.17
N PHE A 46 16.94 -0.03 -11.31
CA PHE A 46 15.76 -0.89 -11.26
C PHE A 46 15.28 -1.05 -9.82
N THR A 47 14.21 -0.34 -9.49
CA THR A 47 13.60 -0.34 -8.15
C THR A 47 12.35 -1.21 -8.11
N VAL A 48 12.28 -2.10 -7.13
CA VAL A 48 11.09 -2.92 -6.87
C VAL A 48 9.96 -2.05 -6.34
N GLN A 49 8.79 -2.15 -6.95
CA GLN A 49 7.60 -1.38 -6.56
C GLN A 49 6.74 -2.20 -5.60
N LYS A 50 6.23 -1.57 -4.54
CA LYS A 50 5.21 -2.20 -3.70
C LYS A 50 3.82 -1.96 -4.28
N ILE A 51 3.06 -3.02 -4.42
CA ILE A 51 1.62 -2.98 -4.65
C ILE A 51 0.94 -3.44 -3.37
N GLU A 52 0.05 -2.61 -2.84
CA GLU A 52 -0.72 -2.97 -1.66
C GLU A 52 -1.76 -4.05 -2.01
N CYS A 53 -1.87 -5.07 -1.17
CA CYS A 53 -2.88 -6.11 -1.33
C CYS A 53 -4.31 -5.54 -1.24
N ARG A 54 -5.11 -5.78 -2.28
CA ARG A 54 -6.52 -5.35 -2.35
C ARG A 54 -7.32 -5.80 -1.11
N ASN A 55 -7.18 -7.07 -0.73
CA ASN A 55 -7.94 -7.63 0.39
C ASN A 55 -7.55 -6.96 1.71
N HIS A 56 -6.27 -6.64 1.88
CA HIS A 56 -5.77 -5.92 3.05
C HIS A 56 -6.36 -4.50 3.13
N LEU A 57 -6.29 -3.73 2.03
CA LEU A 57 -6.84 -2.37 1.97
C LEU A 57 -8.34 -2.33 2.30
N LEU A 58 -9.13 -3.19 1.65
CA LEU A 58 -10.58 -3.25 1.86
C LEU A 58 -10.98 -3.76 3.26
N ARG A 59 -10.17 -4.65 3.84
CA ARG A 59 -10.38 -5.12 5.21
C ARG A 59 -10.06 -4.02 6.21
N ASN A 60 -8.98 -3.27 5.99
CA ASN A 60 -8.57 -2.15 6.85
C ASN A 60 -9.64 -1.05 6.88
N SER A 61 -10.14 -0.63 5.70
CA SER A 61 -11.22 0.36 5.62
C SER A 61 -12.49 -0.13 6.30
N GLY A 62 -12.91 -1.37 6.05
CA GLY A 62 -14.08 -1.96 6.71
C GLY A 62 -13.94 -2.06 8.23
N GLN A 63 -12.74 -2.37 8.73
CA GLN A 63 -12.48 -2.39 10.18
C GLN A 63 -12.58 -1.00 10.80
N LYS A 64 -12.07 0.05 10.12
CA LYS A 64 -12.15 1.43 10.59
C LYS A 64 -13.58 1.95 10.57
N LEU A 65 -14.34 1.68 9.52
CA LEU A 65 -15.77 2.00 9.44
C LEU A 65 -16.55 1.31 10.57
N LEU A 66 -16.26 0.03 10.86
CA LEU A 66 -16.84 -0.66 12.01
C LEU A 66 -16.41 -0.04 13.35
N ALA A 67 -15.22 0.52 13.45
CA ALA A 67 -14.77 1.21 14.66
C ALA A 67 -15.64 2.45 14.95
N LEU A 68 -16.04 3.21 13.91
CA LEU A 68 -16.95 4.35 14.05
C LEU A 68 -18.31 3.93 14.64
N THR A 69 -18.81 2.74 14.31
CA THR A 69 -20.09 2.25 14.86
C THR A 69 -20.07 2.01 16.38
N LYS A 70 -18.88 1.96 16.98
CA LYS A 70 -18.72 1.79 18.44
C LYS A 70 -18.70 3.12 19.19
N ARG A 71 -18.46 4.25 18.51
CA ARG A 71 -18.42 5.56 19.15
C ARG A 71 -19.84 6.01 19.47
N THR A 72 -20.13 6.26 20.74
CA THR A 72 -21.49 6.57 21.20
C THR A 72 -21.90 8.02 20.94
N GLU A 73 -20.94 8.89 20.59
CA GLU A 73 -21.15 10.27 20.16
C GLU A 73 -22.05 10.38 18.91
N TYR A 74 -22.04 9.35 18.04
CA TYR A 74 -22.82 9.37 16.80
C TYR A 74 -24.22 8.76 16.95
N PRO A 75 -25.22 9.30 16.24
CA PRO A 75 -26.59 8.79 16.26
C PRO A 75 -26.70 7.28 16.00
N VAL A 76 -27.54 6.59 16.80
CA VAL A 76 -27.69 5.12 16.75
C VAL A 76 -28.10 4.63 15.36
N HIS A 77 -29.00 5.35 14.68
CA HIS A 77 -29.50 4.96 13.37
C HIS A 77 -28.38 4.96 12.30
N LEU A 78 -27.51 5.99 12.28
CA LEU A 78 -26.35 6.07 11.37
C LEU A 78 -25.34 4.95 11.66
N ARG A 79 -25.08 4.66 12.94
CA ARG A 79 -24.18 3.56 13.34
C ARG A 79 -24.72 2.20 12.92
N LYS A 80 -26.03 1.96 13.06
CA LYS A 80 -26.69 0.75 12.56
C LYS A 80 -26.61 0.65 11.04
N PHE A 81 -26.81 1.76 10.33
CA PHE A 81 -26.70 1.81 8.87
C PHE A 81 -25.32 1.36 8.39
N ILE A 82 -24.24 1.93 8.93
CA ILE A 82 -22.86 1.56 8.57
C ILE A 82 -22.62 0.08 8.86
N ARG A 83 -23.02 -0.40 10.05
CA ARG A 83 -22.84 -1.79 10.45
C ARG A 83 -23.52 -2.78 9.50
N ASN A 84 -24.72 -2.46 9.06
CA ASN A 84 -25.51 -3.32 8.16
C ASN A 84 -24.99 -3.29 6.72
N ASN A 85 -24.37 -2.18 6.30
CA ASN A 85 -23.90 -1.98 4.93
C ASN A 85 -22.39 -2.17 4.74
N ILE A 86 -21.64 -2.66 5.74
CA ILE A 86 -20.16 -2.74 5.67
C ILE A 86 -19.62 -3.55 4.48
N LEU A 87 -20.32 -4.62 4.10
CA LEU A 87 -19.96 -5.41 2.93
C LEU A 87 -20.29 -4.67 1.63
N ARG A 88 -21.32 -3.83 1.63
CA ARG A 88 -21.69 -3.01 0.47
C ARG A 88 -20.68 -1.92 0.19
N PHE A 89 -20.17 -1.23 1.22
CA PHE A 89 -19.03 -0.31 1.06
C PHE A 89 -17.82 -0.97 0.39
N ARG A 90 -17.57 -2.26 0.69
CA ARG A 90 -16.51 -3.02 0.01
C ARG A 90 -16.88 -3.38 -1.42
N SER A 91 -18.11 -3.81 -1.66
CA SER A 91 -18.57 -4.19 -3.01
C SER A 91 -18.57 -3.01 -3.98
N ASP A 92 -18.83 -1.80 -3.46
CA ASP A 92 -18.82 -0.56 -4.23
C ASP A 92 -17.44 -0.30 -4.82
N ILE A 93 -16.42 -0.41 -3.98
CA ILE A 93 -15.04 -0.24 -4.40
C ILE A 93 -14.60 -1.36 -5.35
N THR A 94 -14.94 -2.62 -5.07
CA THR A 94 -14.54 -3.73 -5.96
C THR A 94 -15.19 -3.63 -7.32
N LYS A 95 -16.48 -3.24 -7.41
CA LYS A 95 -17.16 -3.02 -8.68
C LYS A 95 -16.56 -1.86 -9.48
N ALA A 96 -16.20 -0.76 -8.80
CA ALA A 96 -15.50 0.34 -9.43
C ALA A 96 -14.14 -0.11 -9.99
N VAL A 97 -13.36 -0.87 -9.21
CA VAL A 97 -12.08 -1.45 -9.65
C VAL A 97 -12.27 -2.35 -10.88
N GLU A 98 -13.22 -3.29 -10.83
CA GLU A 98 -13.51 -4.21 -11.93
C GLU A 98 -13.84 -3.46 -13.22
N TYR A 99 -14.73 -2.46 -13.14
CA TYR A 99 -15.11 -1.64 -14.29
C TYR A 99 -13.93 -0.82 -14.84
N ARG A 100 -13.23 -0.06 -13.99
CA ARG A 100 -12.13 0.81 -14.43
C ARG A 100 -10.96 0.01 -14.98
N LYS A 101 -10.70 -1.18 -14.44
CA LYS A 101 -9.68 -2.10 -14.95
C LYS A 101 -10.00 -2.55 -16.38
N ALA A 102 -11.27 -2.86 -16.66
CA ALA A 102 -11.76 -3.31 -17.97
C ALA A 102 -11.91 -2.18 -19.01
N SER A 103 -11.93 -0.90 -18.61
CA SER A 103 -12.04 0.23 -19.55
C SER A 103 -10.81 0.37 -20.47
N ASP A 104 -10.96 1.00 -21.64
CA ASP A 104 -9.86 1.23 -22.60
C ASP A 104 -9.05 2.51 -22.32
N LEU A 105 -9.20 3.10 -21.13
CA LEU A 105 -8.51 4.33 -20.75
C LEU A 105 -7.02 4.10 -20.47
N SER A 106 -6.21 5.16 -20.58
CA SER A 106 -4.82 5.14 -20.11
C SER A 106 -4.76 4.82 -18.60
N MET A 107 -3.67 4.22 -18.14
CA MET A 107 -3.54 3.83 -16.72
C MET A 107 -3.69 5.04 -15.77
N SER A 108 -3.15 6.21 -16.14
CA SER A 108 -3.31 7.44 -15.36
C SER A 108 -4.78 7.86 -15.26
N ASN A 109 -5.51 7.83 -16.38
CA ASN A 109 -6.95 8.14 -16.38
C ASN A 109 -7.77 7.12 -15.60
N LYS A 110 -7.44 5.82 -15.71
CA LYS A 110 -8.08 4.76 -14.89
C LYS A 110 -7.93 5.03 -13.40
N ILE A 111 -6.75 5.46 -12.97
CA ILE A 111 -6.45 5.78 -11.58
C ILE A 111 -7.22 7.02 -11.13
N ALA A 112 -7.19 8.11 -11.91
CA ALA A 112 -7.87 9.35 -11.58
C ALA A 112 -9.40 9.15 -11.47
N GLU A 113 -9.97 8.40 -12.40
CA GLU A 113 -11.39 8.07 -12.38
C GLU A 113 -11.77 7.13 -11.24
N LEU A 114 -10.95 6.11 -10.94
CA LEU A 114 -11.16 5.24 -9.79
C LEU A 114 -11.10 6.00 -8.46
N ARG A 115 -10.23 7.01 -8.33
CA ARG A 115 -10.19 7.91 -7.16
C ARG A 115 -11.55 8.59 -6.96
N LYS A 116 -12.11 9.18 -8.03
CA LYS A 116 -13.44 9.82 -7.99
C LYS A 116 -14.53 8.84 -7.56
N ASP A 117 -14.53 7.62 -8.10
CA ASP A 117 -15.52 6.60 -7.72
C ASP A 117 -15.40 6.20 -6.26
N ILE A 118 -14.17 6.02 -5.75
CA ILE A 118 -13.90 5.67 -4.35
C ILE A 118 -14.34 6.81 -3.43
N ASP A 119 -14.00 8.06 -3.74
CA ASP A 119 -14.33 9.23 -2.93
C ASP A 119 -15.84 9.51 -2.91
N ASN A 120 -16.55 9.21 -4.01
CA ASN A 120 -18.01 9.31 -4.09
C ASN A 120 -18.74 8.10 -3.46
N SER A 121 -18.08 6.96 -3.29
CA SER A 121 -18.71 5.73 -2.78
C SER A 121 -19.51 5.90 -1.47
N PRO A 122 -19.09 6.71 -0.48
CA PRO A 122 -19.88 6.91 0.72
C PRO A 122 -21.17 7.70 0.46
N TYR A 123 -21.09 8.75 -0.36
CA TYR A 123 -22.23 9.59 -0.74
C TYR A 123 -23.32 8.75 -1.41
N HIS A 124 -22.93 7.97 -2.42
CA HIS A 124 -23.81 7.00 -3.07
C HIS A 124 -24.47 6.08 -2.03
N ARG A 125 -23.67 5.52 -1.12
CA ARG A 125 -24.15 4.55 -0.14
C ARG A 125 -25.11 5.16 0.88
N PHE A 126 -25.02 6.46 1.16
CA PHE A 126 -25.91 7.18 2.06
C PHE A 126 -27.07 7.89 1.35
N GLY A 127 -27.26 7.65 0.05
CA GLY A 127 -28.43 8.12 -0.68
C GLY A 127 -28.26 9.44 -1.43
N GLN A 128 -27.03 9.95 -1.56
CA GLN A 128 -26.73 11.10 -2.42
C GLN A 128 -26.08 10.63 -3.73
N HIS A 129 -26.72 10.93 -4.86
CA HIS A 129 -26.35 10.35 -6.16
C HIS A 129 -25.82 11.36 -7.17
N ASP A 130 -25.64 12.62 -6.80
CA ASP A 130 -25.32 13.75 -7.71
C ASP A 130 -24.06 13.51 -8.56
N ASN A 131 -23.05 12.85 -7.99
CA ASN A 131 -21.76 12.58 -8.63
C ASN A 131 -21.57 11.11 -9.03
N CYS A 132 -22.64 10.33 -9.07
CA CYS A 132 -22.54 8.93 -9.49
C CYS A 132 -22.43 8.81 -11.01
N ASN A 133 -21.49 7.97 -11.45
CA ASN A 133 -21.39 7.62 -12.87
C ASN A 133 -22.51 6.64 -13.24
N SER A 134 -22.99 6.70 -14.49
CA SER A 134 -24.15 5.95 -14.98
C SER A 134 -23.95 4.43 -14.94
N TYR A 135 -22.71 3.95 -15.10
CA TYR A 135 -22.41 2.52 -14.97
C TYR A 135 -22.56 1.99 -13.53
N PHE A 136 -22.48 2.90 -12.55
CA PHE A 136 -22.40 2.56 -11.13
C PHE A 136 -23.74 2.74 -10.41
N CYS A 137 -24.52 3.75 -10.81
CA CYS A 137 -25.80 4.10 -10.21
C CYS A 137 -26.85 4.40 -11.29
N SER A 138 -28.06 3.86 -11.10
CA SER A 138 -29.24 4.15 -11.93
C SER A 138 -30.12 5.26 -11.33
N GLY A 139 -29.61 6.01 -10.35
CA GLY A 139 -30.34 7.04 -9.61
C GLY A 139 -30.94 6.56 -8.28
N PRO A 140 -31.67 7.46 -7.57
CA PRO A 140 -32.26 7.17 -6.27
C PRO A 140 -33.35 6.11 -6.36
N LYS A 141 -33.40 5.21 -5.37
CA LYS A 141 -34.45 4.18 -5.31
C LYS A 141 -35.74 4.77 -4.74
N SER A 142 -36.89 4.22 -5.15
CA SER A 142 -38.18 4.54 -4.53
C SER A 142 -38.08 4.25 -3.02
N SER A 143 -38.35 5.27 -2.18
CA SER A 143 -38.20 5.29 -0.71
C SER A 143 -36.77 5.40 -0.12
N GLU A 144 -35.75 5.71 -0.92
CA GLU A 144 -34.41 5.96 -0.39
C GLU A 144 -34.32 7.31 0.33
N ILE A 145 -33.86 7.29 1.58
CA ILE A 145 -33.64 8.50 2.39
C ILE A 145 -32.19 8.92 2.24
N ASN A 146 -31.96 10.18 1.91
CA ASN A 146 -30.62 10.76 1.89
C ASN A 146 -30.18 11.09 3.34
N LEU A 147 -29.19 10.35 3.83
CA LEU A 147 -28.64 10.49 5.19
C LEU A 147 -27.39 11.39 5.24
N VAL A 148 -26.92 11.92 4.12
CA VAL A 148 -25.67 12.72 4.07
C VAL A 148 -25.78 13.98 4.92
N GLY A 149 -26.92 14.69 4.87
CA GLY A 149 -27.13 15.88 5.69
C GLY A 149 -26.99 15.61 7.19
N ASP A 150 -27.50 14.47 7.67
CA ASP A 150 -27.38 14.08 9.09
C ASP A 150 -25.95 13.69 9.46
N LEU A 151 -25.23 13.04 8.54
CA LEU A 151 -23.82 12.68 8.71
C LEU A 151 -22.90 13.90 8.77
N GLU A 152 -23.19 14.93 7.99
CA GLU A 152 -22.42 16.17 8.00
C GLU A 152 -22.68 16.96 9.28
N LYS A 153 -23.94 17.08 9.72
CA LYS A 153 -24.31 17.76 10.98
C LYS A 153 -23.64 17.15 12.21
N CYS A 154 -23.52 15.83 12.28
CA CYS A 154 -22.88 15.16 13.42
C CYS A 154 -21.37 14.94 13.26
N GLY A 155 -20.75 15.38 12.15
CA GLY A 155 -19.32 15.21 11.88
C GLY A 155 -18.87 13.81 11.47
N LEU A 156 -19.75 12.80 11.50
CA LEU A 156 -19.44 11.42 11.12
C LEU A 156 -18.98 11.31 9.65
N MET A 157 -19.49 12.17 8.76
CA MET A 157 -19.06 12.18 7.36
C MET A 157 -17.57 12.49 7.21
N ARG A 158 -17.02 13.38 8.05
CA ARG A 158 -15.59 13.72 8.05
C ARG A 158 -14.75 12.51 8.41
N ASP A 159 -15.13 11.77 9.44
CA ASP A 159 -14.45 10.55 9.85
C ASP A 159 -14.52 9.43 8.80
N ILE A 160 -15.63 9.32 8.08
CA ILE A 160 -15.77 8.38 6.97
C ILE A 160 -14.86 8.78 5.81
N LYS A 161 -14.84 10.05 5.42
CA LYS A 161 -13.94 10.57 4.38
C LYS A 161 -12.47 10.30 4.73
N ASN A 162 -12.08 10.49 5.98
CA ASN A 162 -10.72 10.21 6.46
C ASN A 162 -10.30 8.72 6.31
N ILE A 163 -11.27 7.81 6.32
CA ILE A 163 -11.01 6.38 6.06
C ILE A 163 -10.90 6.11 4.56
N ILE A 164 -11.78 6.73 3.78
CA ILE A 164 -11.93 6.50 2.33
C ILE A 164 -10.80 7.14 1.53
N ILE A 165 -10.32 8.31 1.94
CA ILE A 165 -9.18 8.99 1.30
C ILE A 165 -7.92 8.11 1.31
N ARG A 166 -7.75 7.26 2.32
CA ARG A 166 -6.65 6.28 2.35
C ARG A 166 -6.79 5.19 1.28
N LEU A 167 -8.01 4.84 0.90
CA LEU A 167 -8.26 3.94 -0.23
C LEU A 167 -8.02 4.66 -1.55
N SER A 168 -8.52 5.90 -1.68
CA SER A 168 -8.33 6.74 -2.87
C SER A 168 -6.83 6.99 -3.15
N ASN A 169 -6.05 7.29 -2.11
CA ASN A 169 -4.59 7.44 -2.22
C ASN A 169 -3.88 6.15 -2.68
N ASN A 170 -4.49 4.97 -2.43
CA ASN A 170 -3.98 3.68 -2.89
C ASN A 170 -4.68 3.17 -4.17
N ALA A 171 -5.39 4.04 -4.91
CA ALA A 171 -6.05 3.68 -6.17
C ALA A 171 -5.09 3.04 -7.19
N CYS A 172 -3.84 3.52 -7.26
CA CYS A 172 -2.79 2.95 -8.11
C CYS A 172 -2.50 1.47 -7.81
N SER A 173 -2.62 1.05 -6.54
CA SER A 173 -2.50 -0.36 -6.14
C SER A 173 -3.80 -1.11 -6.36
N LEU A 174 -4.95 -0.51 -6.02
CA LEU A 174 -6.26 -1.15 -6.14
C LEU A 174 -6.61 -1.50 -7.59
N ILE A 175 -6.26 -0.66 -8.56
CA ILE A 175 -6.53 -0.91 -9.99
C ILE A 175 -5.78 -2.14 -10.53
N GLN A 176 -4.64 -2.51 -9.92
CA GLN A 176 -3.90 -3.73 -10.29
C GLN A 176 -4.68 -4.99 -9.88
N ASP A 177 -5.52 -4.87 -8.84
CA ASP A 177 -6.48 -5.88 -8.43
C ASP A 177 -5.83 -7.24 -8.04
N VAL A 178 -4.74 -7.16 -7.27
CA VAL A 178 -3.94 -8.30 -6.83
C VAL A 178 -4.08 -8.56 -5.33
N ASP A 179 -3.88 -9.82 -4.92
CA ASP A 179 -3.80 -10.20 -3.52
C ASP A 179 -2.72 -11.26 -3.26
N ASN A 180 -2.39 -11.45 -1.98
CA ASN A 180 -1.36 -12.37 -1.51
C ASN A 180 -1.94 -13.74 -1.09
N ASN A 181 -3.22 -14.02 -1.37
CA ASN A 181 -3.93 -15.18 -0.83
C ASN A 181 -3.25 -16.51 -1.21
N VAL A 182 -2.74 -16.61 -2.44
CA VAL A 182 -2.05 -17.81 -2.95
C VAL A 182 -0.84 -18.14 -2.07
N CYS A 183 -0.05 -17.11 -1.72
CA CYS A 183 1.10 -17.25 -0.83
C CYS A 183 0.67 -17.62 0.59
N GLU A 184 -0.35 -16.97 1.14
CA GLU A 184 -0.88 -17.29 2.47
C GLU A 184 -1.42 -18.73 2.55
N GLN A 185 -2.14 -19.18 1.52
CA GLN A 185 -2.65 -20.55 1.43
C GLN A 185 -1.52 -21.57 1.35
N PHE A 186 -0.49 -21.30 0.55
CA PHE A 186 0.68 -22.18 0.45
C PHE A 186 1.44 -22.24 1.78
N ASN A 187 1.68 -21.10 2.42
CA ASN A 187 2.29 -21.03 3.74
C ASN A 187 1.47 -21.78 4.80
N SER A 188 0.14 -21.73 4.73
CA SER A 188 -0.72 -22.52 5.62
C SER A 188 -0.55 -24.03 5.42
N LEU A 189 -0.31 -24.49 4.19
CA LEU A 189 0.00 -25.90 3.92
C LEU A 189 1.38 -26.26 4.43
N ILE A 190 2.41 -25.44 4.15
CA ILE A 190 3.76 -25.63 4.70
C ILE A 190 3.68 -25.82 6.22
N ASN A 191 3.00 -24.92 6.93
CA ASN A 191 2.84 -25.00 8.38
C ASN A 191 2.16 -26.31 8.83
N LYS A 192 1.19 -26.80 8.05
CA LYS A 192 0.51 -28.08 8.30
C LYS A 192 1.47 -29.27 8.13
N PHE A 193 2.30 -29.28 7.09
CA PHE A 193 3.26 -30.36 6.84
C PHE A 193 4.47 -30.31 7.79
N ILE A 194 4.87 -29.12 8.23
CA ILE A 194 5.91 -28.95 9.26
C ILE A 194 5.41 -29.46 10.63
N GLY A 195 4.09 -29.46 10.89
CA GLY A 195 3.50 -30.08 12.07
C GLY A 195 3.59 -29.24 13.36
N GLY A 196 3.92 -27.94 13.24
CA GLY A 196 4.13 -27.07 14.40
C GLY A 196 5.29 -27.54 15.31
N LYS A 197 5.27 -27.18 16.60
CA LYS A 197 6.36 -27.45 17.59
C LYS A 197 6.69 -28.92 17.89
N ARG A 198 6.00 -29.90 17.29
CA ARG A 198 6.26 -31.35 17.49
C ARG A 198 7.18 -31.89 16.41
N ILE A 199 8.33 -31.24 16.22
CA ILE A 199 9.32 -31.65 15.22
C ILE A 199 10.25 -32.68 15.86
N ASN A 200 10.40 -33.82 15.20
CA ASN A 200 11.43 -34.80 15.52
C ASN A 200 12.72 -34.36 14.80
N PHE A 201 13.62 -33.70 15.52
CA PHE A 201 14.86 -33.08 14.99
C PHE A 201 15.97 -34.09 14.63
N THR A 202 15.73 -35.37 14.85
CA THR A 202 16.76 -36.43 14.75
C THR A 202 16.98 -36.95 13.32
N GLN A 203 16.14 -36.57 12.35
CA GLN A 203 16.21 -37.07 10.98
C GLN A 203 16.60 -35.96 9.98
N ARG A 204 17.71 -36.17 9.27
CA ARG A 204 18.20 -35.29 8.18
C ARG A 204 17.16 -35.16 7.05
N ASN A 205 17.15 -34.02 6.35
CA ASN A 205 16.26 -33.70 5.21
C ASN A 205 14.74 -33.64 5.48
N THR A 206 14.30 -33.77 6.74
CA THR A 206 12.87 -33.76 7.06
C THR A 206 12.16 -32.45 6.71
N TYR A 207 12.84 -31.30 6.80
CA TYR A 207 12.25 -30.02 6.40
C TYR A 207 11.99 -29.98 4.89
N THR A 208 13.01 -30.22 4.07
CA THR A 208 12.93 -30.19 2.60
C THR A 208 11.84 -31.14 2.09
N THR A 209 11.81 -32.39 2.57
CA THR A 209 10.79 -33.37 2.18
C THR A 209 9.37 -32.93 2.58
N ARG A 210 9.20 -32.23 3.72
CA ARG A 210 7.89 -31.66 4.13
C ARG A 210 7.48 -30.48 3.25
N ILE A 211 8.43 -29.65 2.82
CA ILE A 211 8.18 -28.58 1.85
C ILE A 211 7.78 -29.17 0.50
N GLU A 212 8.50 -30.18 0.00
CA GLU A 212 8.14 -30.90 -1.23
C GLU A 212 6.74 -31.52 -1.15
N ALA A 213 6.40 -32.15 -0.01
CA ALA A 213 5.06 -32.66 0.23
C ALA A 213 3.99 -31.55 0.21
N ALA A 214 4.31 -30.37 0.78
CA ALA A 214 3.44 -29.20 0.72
C ALA A 214 3.26 -28.69 -0.71
N ILE A 215 4.33 -28.63 -1.51
CA ILE A 215 4.31 -28.25 -2.94
C ILE A 215 3.41 -29.19 -3.72
N VAL A 216 3.62 -30.51 -3.59
CA VAL A 216 2.80 -31.49 -4.29
C VAL A 216 1.35 -31.40 -3.82
N SER A 217 1.09 -31.21 -2.53
CA SER A 217 -0.28 -31.01 -2.02
C SER A 217 -0.95 -29.73 -2.53
N PHE A 218 -0.20 -28.63 -2.65
CA PHE A 218 -0.71 -27.35 -3.15
C PHE A 218 -1.08 -27.45 -4.63
N ASN A 219 -0.18 -28.01 -5.44
CA ASN A 219 -0.36 -28.13 -6.89
C ASN A 219 -1.36 -29.23 -7.28
N SER A 220 -1.30 -30.39 -6.63
CA SER A 220 -2.11 -31.55 -7.05
C SER A 220 -3.49 -31.61 -6.41
N LYS A 221 -3.72 -30.95 -5.26
CA LYS A 221 -4.92 -31.08 -4.41
C LYS A 221 -5.29 -32.52 -3.98
N GLU A 222 -4.60 -33.55 -4.48
CA GLU A 222 -4.85 -34.98 -4.30
C GLU A 222 -3.61 -35.75 -3.79
N TYR A 223 -2.59 -35.06 -3.28
CA TYR A 223 -1.30 -35.64 -2.85
C TYR A 223 -1.42 -36.96 -2.06
N LEU A 224 -2.25 -36.98 -1.00
CA LEU A 224 -2.43 -38.16 -0.15
C LEU A 224 -2.97 -39.36 -0.93
N ARG A 225 -3.88 -39.13 -1.89
CA ARG A 225 -4.45 -40.18 -2.73
C ARG A 225 -3.40 -40.76 -3.67
N ARG A 226 -2.60 -39.91 -4.31
CA ARG A 226 -1.57 -40.33 -5.28
C ARG A 226 -0.41 -41.08 -4.59
N ILE A 227 0.04 -40.60 -3.43
CA ILE A 227 1.07 -41.29 -2.65
C ILE A 227 0.59 -42.65 -2.17
N HIS A 228 -0.59 -42.71 -1.54
CA HIS A 228 -1.12 -43.98 -1.06
C HIS A 228 -1.32 -44.99 -2.20
N LYS A 229 -1.85 -44.53 -3.35
CA LYS A 229 -2.02 -45.40 -4.52
C LYS A 229 -0.69 -45.91 -5.06
N LYS A 230 0.39 -45.12 -4.99
CA LYS A 230 1.72 -45.51 -5.44
C LYS A 230 2.45 -46.42 -4.45
N MET A 231 2.25 -46.22 -3.14
CA MET A 231 2.87 -47.05 -2.10
C MET A 231 2.18 -48.41 -1.92
N VAL A 232 0.85 -48.45 -1.99
CA VAL A 232 0.05 -49.63 -1.64
C VAL A 232 -0.51 -50.32 -2.89
N PHE A 233 -0.32 -49.75 -4.08
CA PHE A 233 -0.92 -50.19 -5.37
C PHE A 233 -2.45 -50.34 -5.33
N LYS A 234 -3.09 -49.87 -4.26
CA LYS A 234 -4.53 -49.84 -4.03
C LYS A 234 -4.94 -48.40 -3.72
N SER A 235 -6.12 -47.98 -4.19
CA SER A 235 -6.69 -46.70 -3.76
C SER A 235 -6.80 -46.67 -2.23
N PRO A 236 -6.65 -45.50 -1.57
CA PRO A 236 -6.93 -45.38 -0.14
C PRO A 236 -8.20 -46.15 0.18
N GLY A 237 -8.08 -47.19 1.01
CA GLY A 237 -9.09 -48.25 1.16
C GLY A 237 -10.46 -47.71 1.53
N GLU A 238 -11.45 -48.59 1.65
CA GLU A 238 -12.82 -48.21 2.05
C GLU A 238 -12.86 -47.22 3.22
N ILE A 239 -11.92 -47.32 4.17
CA ILE A 239 -11.77 -46.41 5.31
C ILE A 239 -11.35 -45.00 4.86
N GLY A 240 -10.39 -44.87 3.93
CA GLY A 240 -10.00 -43.58 3.35
C GLY A 240 -11.11 -42.95 2.51
N LYS A 241 -11.87 -43.76 1.77
CA LYS A 241 -13.09 -43.31 1.08
C LYS A 241 -14.18 -42.89 2.07
N LYS A 242 -14.42 -43.66 3.14
CA LYS A 242 -15.34 -43.29 4.23
C LYS A 242 -14.90 -42.00 4.93
N TYR A 243 -13.60 -41.81 5.14
CA TYR A 243 -13.05 -40.58 5.73
C TYR A 243 -13.17 -39.38 4.77
N LEU A 244 -12.86 -39.54 3.49
CA LEU A 244 -13.05 -38.50 2.47
C LEU A 244 -14.52 -38.17 2.26
N ASN A 245 -15.40 -39.17 2.24
CA ASN A 245 -16.85 -39.00 2.20
C ASN A 245 -17.35 -38.30 3.45
N ASN A 246 -16.81 -38.62 4.63
CA ASN A 246 -17.13 -37.92 5.86
C ASN A 246 -16.60 -36.48 5.85
N LEU A 247 -15.40 -36.22 5.31
CA LEU A 247 -14.86 -34.87 5.15
C LEU A 247 -15.67 -34.06 4.14
N ASN A 248 -16.07 -34.65 3.01
CA ASN A 248 -16.92 -34.02 2.02
C ASN A 248 -18.31 -33.75 2.60
N ARG A 249 -18.88 -34.70 3.36
CA ARG A 249 -20.11 -34.51 4.13
C ARG A 249 -19.96 -33.39 5.16
N ILE A 250 -18.86 -33.34 5.91
CA ILE A 250 -18.60 -32.26 6.88
C ILE A 250 -18.43 -30.92 6.16
N ARG A 251 -17.70 -30.86 5.05
CA ARG A 251 -17.53 -29.64 4.24
C ARG A 251 -18.86 -29.18 3.67
N GLN A 252 -19.64 -30.08 3.08
CA GLN A 252 -20.97 -29.79 2.56
C GLN A 252 -21.90 -29.34 3.67
N ASN A 253 -21.90 -30.02 4.82
CA ASN A 253 -22.67 -29.62 5.99
C ASN A 253 -22.17 -28.30 6.59
N THR A 254 -20.88 -27.97 6.46
CA THR A 254 -20.32 -26.69 6.92
C THR A 254 -20.68 -25.56 5.95
N ILE A 255 -20.66 -25.81 4.64
CA ILE A 255 -21.13 -24.90 3.60
C ILE A 255 -22.63 -24.67 3.79
N ASN A 256 -23.42 -25.74 3.88
CA ASN A 256 -24.85 -25.70 4.14
C ASN A 256 -25.14 -25.03 5.49
N ARG A 257 -24.41 -25.33 6.58
CA ARG A 257 -24.54 -24.59 7.85
C ARG A 257 -24.19 -23.12 7.71
N ARG A 258 -23.16 -22.75 6.94
CA ARG A 258 -22.82 -21.35 6.66
C ARG A 258 -23.89 -20.67 5.81
N CYS A 259 -24.61 -21.41 4.98
CA CYS A 259 -25.80 -20.93 4.25
C CYS A 259 -27.04 -20.83 5.17
N LEU A 260 -27.17 -21.71 6.17
CA LEU A 260 -28.28 -21.73 7.13
C LEU A 260 -28.15 -20.63 8.20
N PHE A 261 -26.94 -20.18 8.51
CA PHE A 261 -26.69 -19.08 9.44
C PHE A 261 -26.26 -17.82 8.68
N VAL A 262 -27.25 -17.13 8.12
CA VAL A 262 -27.10 -15.71 7.80
C VAL A 262 -26.98 -14.98 9.15
N ASN A 263 -25.74 -14.67 9.51
CA ASN A 263 -25.27 -13.79 10.58
C ASN A 263 -25.16 -14.29 12.04
N ASN A 264 -24.01 -13.86 12.60
CA ASN A 264 -23.76 -13.42 13.98
C ASN A 264 -23.52 -14.45 15.09
N MET A 265 -22.29 -14.99 15.15
CA MET A 265 -21.57 -15.09 16.43
C MET A 265 -20.06 -14.85 16.26
N LYS A 266 -19.55 -13.81 16.92
CA LYS A 266 -18.12 -13.46 16.95
C LYS A 266 -17.36 -14.48 17.79
N LYS A 267 -16.45 -15.26 17.19
CA LYS A 267 -15.43 -15.96 17.96
C LYS A 267 -14.43 -14.94 18.51
N SER A 268 -14.28 -14.88 19.84
CA SER A 268 -13.24 -14.06 20.46
C SER A 268 -11.86 -14.65 20.13
N LYS A 269 -10.96 -13.82 19.59
CA LYS A 269 -9.54 -14.18 19.49
C LYS A 269 -8.90 -13.90 20.84
N LYS A 270 -8.23 -14.90 21.43
CA LYS A 270 -7.32 -14.67 22.55
C LYS A 270 -6.21 -13.70 22.09
N LYS A 271 -5.95 -12.68 22.91
CA LYS A 271 -4.81 -11.76 22.74
C LYS A 271 -3.53 -12.55 23.01
N SER A 272 -2.60 -12.57 22.05
CA SER A 272 -1.21 -12.95 22.35
C SER A 272 -0.49 -11.72 22.87
N SER A 273 0.12 -11.83 24.05
CA SER A 273 1.10 -10.87 24.54
C SER A 273 2.33 -10.89 23.63
N SER A 274 2.80 -9.70 23.25
CA SER A 274 3.99 -9.49 22.43
C SER A 274 5.26 -9.81 23.24
N ALA A 275 6.05 -10.77 22.75
CA ALA A 275 7.44 -10.90 23.15
C ALA A 275 8.27 -9.80 22.44
N HIS A 276 9.25 -9.27 23.16
CA HIS A 276 10.12 -8.18 22.73
C HIS A 276 10.89 -8.53 21.46
N ALA A 277 11.18 -7.49 20.64
CA ALA A 277 11.95 -7.62 19.42
C ALA A 277 13.37 -8.16 19.72
N ASP A 278 13.83 -9.04 18.83
CA ASP A 278 15.13 -9.69 18.87
C ASP A 278 16.27 -8.65 18.81
N LYS A 279 17.30 -8.85 19.65
CA LYS A 279 18.45 -7.94 19.76
C LYS A 279 19.39 -8.02 18.55
N ASP A 280 19.23 -9.05 17.71
CA ASP A 280 20.13 -9.31 16.59
C ASP A 280 19.52 -8.96 15.22
N TYR A 281 18.42 -8.20 15.19
CA TYR A 281 17.82 -7.73 13.94
C TYR A 281 18.64 -6.62 13.27
N GLY A 282 19.59 -7.02 12.42
CA GLY A 282 20.21 -6.18 11.40
C GLY A 282 21.68 -5.87 11.63
N LEU A 283 22.55 -6.81 11.29
CA LEU A 283 23.94 -6.49 10.95
C LEU A 283 23.98 -6.06 9.48
N ALA A 284 24.02 -4.74 9.25
CA ALA A 284 24.29 -4.21 7.92
C ALA A 284 25.79 -4.41 7.64
N GLU A 285 26.10 -5.16 6.58
CA GLU A 285 27.48 -5.33 6.12
C GLU A 285 28.09 -3.96 5.76
N PRO A 286 29.38 -3.72 6.09
CA PRO A 286 30.06 -2.49 5.72
C PRO A 286 30.21 -2.38 4.19
N LEU A 287 29.83 -1.23 3.66
CA LEU A 287 30.03 -0.88 2.24
C LEU A 287 31.54 -0.89 1.91
N MET A 288 31.93 -1.70 0.92
CA MET A 288 33.30 -1.71 0.39
C MET A 288 33.58 -0.47 -0.46
N ASP A 289 34.65 0.26 -0.14
CA ASP A 289 35.15 1.40 -0.93
C ASP A 289 36.06 0.89 -2.06
N THR A 290 35.56 0.82 -3.30
CA THR A 290 36.26 0.19 -4.44
C THR A 290 36.47 1.07 -5.67
N ILE A 291 36.14 2.37 -5.65
CA ILE A 291 36.17 3.23 -6.85
C ILE A 291 37.35 4.21 -6.79
N SER A 292 38.13 4.30 -7.87
CA SER A 292 39.23 5.27 -8.01
C SER A 292 38.73 6.70 -8.24
N VAL A 293 39.54 7.70 -7.89
CA VAL A 293 39.17 9.13 -7.98
C VAL A 293 38.89 9.56 -9.43
N GLU A 294 39.64 9.04 -10.39
CA GLU A 294 39.46 9.35 -11.82
C GLU A 294 38.16 8.77 -12.38
N GLU A 295 37.82 7.55 -11.98
CA GLU A 295 36.57 6.90 -12.38
C GLU A 295 35.36 7.64 -11.78
N LEU A 296 35.50 8.18 -10.56
CA LEU A 296 34.47 9.00 -9.92
C LEU A 296 34.19 10.29 -10.70
N GLU A 297 35.24 11.02 -11.11
CA GLU A 297 35.07 12.28 -11.85
C GLU A 297 34.45 12.05 -13.24
N THR A 298 34.84 10.98 -13.92
CA THR A 298 34.25 10.56 -15.20
C THR A 298 32.76 10.25 -15.05
N LYS A 299 32.39 9.48 -14.02
CA LYS A 299 30.98 9.15 -13.71
C LYS A 299 30.17 10.40 -13.34
N LYS A 300 30.75 11.32 -12.58
CA LYS A 300 30.13 12.61 -12.22
C LYS A 300 29.81 13.45 -13.47
N ASN A 301 30.76 13.62 -14.38
CA ASN A 301 30.54 14.43 -15.58
C ASN A 301 29.51 13.79 -16.53
N CYS A 302 29.57 12.46 -16.70
CA CYS A 302 28.56 11.72 -17.45
C CYS A 302 27.15 11.89 -16.84
N PHE A 303 27.05 11.86 -15.51
CA PHE A 303 25.79 12.07 -14.80
C PHE A 303 25.23 13.49 -15.00
N LEU A 304 26.05 14.53 -14.86
CA LEU A 304 25.62 15.91 -15.06
C LEU A 304 25.16 16.17 -16.51
N ASN A 305 25.85 15.61 -17.50
CA ASN A 305 25.43 15.73 -18.90
C ASN A 305 24.07 15.07 -19.15
N LYS A 306 23.81 13.90 -18.54
CA LYS A 306 22.49 13.24 -18.62
C LYS A 306 21.37 14.08 -18.02
N LEU A 307 21.64 14.86 -16.97
CA LEU A 307 20.63 15.74 -16.38
C LEU A 307 20.26 16.91 -17.29
N LYS A 308 21.22 17.44 -18.05
CA LYS A 308 21.00 18.54 -19.01
C LYS A 308 20.12 18.15 -20.20
N THR A 309 20.16 16.89 -20.62
CA THR A 309 19.38 16.40 -21.77
C THR A 309 17.90 16.16 -21.49
N VAL A 310 17.42 16.33 -20.25
CA VAL A 310 16.04 16.02 -19.87
C VAL A 310 15.10 17.17 -20.23
N ASN A 311 13.97 16.86 -20.87
CA ASN A 311 12.90 17.84 -21.10
C ASN A 311 12.19 18.17 -19.78
N LEU A 312 12.41 19.40 -19.28
CA LEU A 312 11.93 19.85 -17.96
C LEU A 312 10.40 20.01 -17.91
N HIS A 313 9.80 20.51 -18.98
CA HIS A 313 8.35 20.69 -19.06
C HIS A 313 7.61 19.35 -19.00
N GLN A 314 8.06 18.37 -19.79
CA GLN A 314 7.49 17.02 -19.76
C GLN A 314 7.70 16.36 -18.39
N LEU A 315 8.85 16.60 -17.75
CA LEU A 315 9.12 16.06 -16.42
C LEU A 315 8.14 16.59 -15.38
N ASN A 316 7.85 17.90 -15.40
CA ASN A 316 6.88 18.51 -14.52
C ASN A 316 5.48 17.89 -14.72
N LEU A 317 5.02 17.78 -15.96
CA LEU A 317 3.73 17.17 -16.31
C LEU A 317 3.64 15.71 -15.86
N ASP A 318 4.65 14.90 -16.19
CA ASP A 318 4.66 13.49 -15.85
C ASP A 318 4.61 13.29 -14.33
N THR A 319 5.25 14.17 -13.57
CA THR A 319 5.42 14.04 -12.12
C THR A 319 4.40 14.81 -11.29
N ARG A 320 3.32 15.32 -11.92
CA ARG A 320 2.26 16.13 -11.29
C ARG A 320 1.54 15.43 -10.13
N ASP A 321 1.47 14.10 -10.14
CA ASP A 321 0.90 13.29 -9.05
C ASP A 321 1.82 13.16 -7.80
N GLN A 322 3.03 13.77 -7.83
CA GLN A 322 4.00 13.83 -6.73
C GLN A 322 4.20 12.47 -6.00
N ASN A 323 3.76 12.36 -4.74
CA ASN A 323 3.83 11.15 -3.91
C ASN A 323 3.11 9.93 -4.54
N GLY A 324 2.14 10.16 -5.44
CA GLY A 324 1.47 9.10 -6.19
C GLY A 324 2.29 8.55 -7.36
N ASN A 325 3.37 9.22 -7.78
CA ASN A 325 4.17 8.86 -8.94
C ASN A 325 5.59 8.38 -8.57
N LEU A 326 5.95 7.17 -9.01
CA LEU A 326 7.30 6.65 -8.82
C LEU A 326 8.38 7.46 -9.54
N LYS A 327 8.08 7.99 -10.74
CA LYS A 327 9.03 8.79 -11.52
C LYS A 327 9.46 10.03 -10.73
N TRP A 328 8.54 10.64 -9.97
CA TRP A 328 8.84 11.76 -9.08
C TRP A 328 9.90 11.37 -8.03
N PHE A 329 9.77 10.21 -7.38
CA PHE A 329 10.79 9.73 -6.44
C PHE A 329 12.14 9.44 -7.11
N GLN A 330 12.13 8.82 -8.29
CA GLN A 330 13.36 8.49 -9.02
C GLN A 330 14.14 9.74 -9.42
N GLU A 331 13.45 10.79 -9.87
CA GLU A 331 14.08 12.05 -10.25
C GLU A 331 14.59 12.85 -9.06
N ARG A 332 13.92 12.74 -7.90
CA ARG A 332 14.38 13.34 -6.63
C ARG A 332 15.63 12.66 -6.05
N LYS A 333 15.89 11.38 -6.37
CA LYS A 333 17.16 10.73 -5.98
C LYS A 333 18.37 11.27 -6.74
N LYS A 334 18.13 11.85 -7.92
CA LYS A 334 19.16 12.40 -8.81
C LYS A 334 19.48 13.87 -8.50
N ARG A 335 18.68 14.54 -7.65
CA ARG A 335 18.69 15.99 -7.47
C ARG A 335 18.62 16.40 -6.01
N LEU A 336 19.17 17.57 -5.70
CA LEU A 336 19.02 18.21 -4.40
C LEU A 336 17.68 18.93 -4.37
N THR A 337 16.84 18.56 -3.41
CA THR A 337 15.47 19.08 -3.31
C THR A 337 15.34 20.14 -2.23
N ALA A 338 14.44 21.11 -2.43
CA ALA A 338 14.21 22.22 -1.49
C ALA A 338 14.06 21.77 -0.03
N SER A 339 13.31 20.68 0.22
CA SER A 339 13.11 20.10 1.56
C SER A 339 14.40 19.65 2.28
N LYS A 340 15.48 19.39 1.53
CA LYS A 340 16.79 19.00 2.06
C LYS A 340 17.85 20.10 1.93
N PHE A 341 17.58 21.11 1.12
CA PHE A 341 18.53 22.19 0.85
C PHE A 341 18.89 22.97 2.11
N GLY A 342 17.91 23.26 2.98
CA GLY A 342 18.17 23.91 4.27
C GLY A 342 19.09 23.10 5.20
N GLU A 343 19.00 21.77 5.20
CA GLU A 343 19.93 20.91 5.95
C GLU A 343 21.35 20.99 5.38
N ILE A 344 21.47 21.01 4.05
CA ILE A 344 22.74 21.08 3.32
C ILE A 344 23.44 22.41 3.58
N CYS A 345 22.73 23.54 3.47
CA CYS A 345 23.29 24.88 3.71
C CYS A 345 23.76 25.08 5.15
N LYS A 346 23.13 24.40 6.13
CA LYS A 346 23.48 24.49 7.56
C LYS A 346 24.60 23.51 7.96
N MET A 347 25.16 22.73 7.03
CA MET A 347 26.23 21.79 7.35
C MET A 347 27.53 22.49 7.72
N ARG A 348 28.21 21.97 8.75
CA ARG A 348 29.57 22.40 9.10
C ARG A 348 30.57 21.62 8.25
N SER A 349 31.73 22.20 7.99
CA SER A 349 32.84 21.54 7.27
C SER A 349 33.29 20.22 7.90
N THR A 350 33.09 20.06 9.22
CA THR A 350 33.41 18.83 9.97
C THR A 350 32.33 17.76 9.92
N THR A 351 31.14 18.06 9.39
CA THR A 351 30.02 17.11 9.33
C THR A 351 30.16 16.23 8.10
N SER A 352 30.26 14.91 8.30
CA SER A 352 30.33 13.94 7.19
C SER A 352 29.06 14.00 6.32
N TRP A 353 29.24 14.12 5.00
CA TRP A 353 28.18 14.11 4.01
C TRP A 353 27.52 12.73 3.82
N ARG A 354 28.14 11.66 4.32
CA ARG A 354 27.70 10.27 4.11
C ARG A 354 26.25 10.05 4.53
N ARG A 355 25.85 10.60 5.67
CA ARG A 355 24.47 10.46 6.19
C ARG A 355 23.45 11.16 5.29
N GLN A 356 23.77 12.38 4.83
CA GLN A 356 22.89 13.18 3.97
C GLN A 356 22.73 12.54 2.60
N VAL A 357 23.83 12.09 1.98
CA VAL A 357 23.78 11.39 0.70
C VAL A 357 23.02 10.07 0.82
N HIS A 358 23.27 9.30 1.88
CA HIS A 358 22.50 8.08 2.14
C HIS A 358 21.00 8.39 2.31
N ALA A 359 20.65 9.46 3.01
CA ALA A 359 19.26 9.89 3.20
C ALA A 359 18.59 10.34 1.89
N ILE A 360 19.33 10.90 0.92
CA ILE A 360 18.79 11.29 -0.38
C ILE A 360 18.59 10.07 -1.28
N ILE A 361 19.59 9.18 -1.38
CA ILE A 361 19.60 8.02 -2.29
C ILE A 361 18.64 6.92 -1.82
N TYR A 362 18.74 6.58 -0.54
CA TYR A 362 18.05 5.44 0.07
C TYR A 362 16.85 5.86 0.92
N ASN A 363 16.36 7.10 0.75
CA ASN A 363 15.31 7.68 1.57
C ASN A 363 14.21 6.64 1.89
N PRO A 364 14.18 6.09 3.11
CA PRO A 364 13.16 5.12 3.45
C PRO A 364 11.82 5.85 3.35
N GLN A 365 10.85 5.28 2.65
CA GLN A 365 9.48 5.79 2.66
C GLN A 365 8.87 5.56 4.04
N ILE A 366 9.35 6.33 5.04
CA ILE A 366 8.84 6.33 6.39
C ILE A 366 7.45 6.93 6.30
N LYS A 367 6.43 6.14 6.58
CA LYS A 367 5.04 6.62 6.69
C LYS A 367 4.77 6.89 8.16
N SER A 368 4.96 8.14 8.59
CA SER A 368 4.60 8.58 9.94
C SER A 368 3.13 9.01 10.00
N LYS A 369 2.56 9.11 11.19
CA LYS A 369 1.16 9.57 11.36
C LYS A 369 1.01 11.03 10.92
N GLU A 370 2.04 11.82 11.15
CA GLU A 370 2.14 13.24 10.81
C GLU A 370 2.18 13.42 9.29
N MET A 371 3.02 12.66 8.60
CA MET A 371 3.07 12.67 7.13
C MET A 371 1.76 12.21 6.51
N ALA A 372 1.15 11.15 7.05
CA ALA A 372 -0.14 10.66 6.58
C ALA A 372 -1.24 11.72 6.75
N HIS A 373 -1.23 12.45 7.87
CA HIS A 373 -2.15 13.56 8.11
C HIS A 373 -1.91 14.75 7.16
N GLY A 374 -0.64 15.11 6.91
CA GLY A 374 -0.29 16.14 5.93
C GLY A 374 -0.87 15.85 4.55
N ILE A 375 -0.58 14.66 4.02
CA ILE A 375 -1.10 14.20 2.72
C ILE A 375 -2.63 14.21 2.67
N GLU A 376 -3.29 13.86 3.79
CA GLU A 376 -4.75 13.82 3.90
C GLU A 376 -5.38 15.22 3.94
N MET A 377 -4.73 16.18 4.59
CA MET A 377 -5.29 17.52 4.83
C MET A 377 -4.88 18.56 3.79
N GLU A 378 -3.78 18.35 3.06
CA GLU A 378 -3.26 19.28 2.07
C GLU A 378 -4.31 19.70 1.01
N PRO A 379 -5.13 18.81 0.41
CA PRO A 379 -6.17 19.23 -0.53
C PRO A 379 -7.21 20.16 0.09
N TYR A 380 -7.54 19.96 1.37
CA TYR A 380 -8.47 20.83 2.10
C TYR A 380 -7.84 22.19 2.38
N GLY A 381 -6.55 22.21 2.74
CA GLY A 381 -5.78 23.45 2.90
C GLY A 381 -5.76 24.28 1.62
N ARG A 382 -5.49 23.63 0.47
CA ARG A 382 -5.48 24.27 -0.85
C ARG A 382 -6.85 24.87 -1.18
N LYS A 383 -7.92 24.07 -1.06
CA LYS A 383 -9.28 24.53 -1.35
C LYS A 383 -9.70 25.69 -0.44
N LYS A 384 -9.30 25.67 0.84
CA LYS A 384 -9.57 26.78 1.77
C LYS A 384 -8.82 28.05 1.38
N PHE A 385 -7.56 27.92 0.96
CA PHE A 385 -6.79 29.05 0.44
C PHE A 385 -7.44 29.65 -0.82
N GLU A 386 -7.86 28.83 -1.79
CA GLU A 386 -8.54 29.30 -3.00
C GLU A 386 -9.81 30.10 -2.68
N VAL A 387 -10.62 29.61 -1.73
CA VAL A 387 -11.86 30.29 -1.30
C VAL A 387 -11.57 31.62 -0.59
N VAL A 388 -10.54 31.67 0.26
CA VAL A 388 -10.22 32.86 1.07
C VAL A 388 -9.51 33.93 0.24
N SER A 389 -8.56 33.53 -0.60
CA SER A 389 -7.76 34.45 -1.41
C SER A 389 -8.45 34.85 -2.72
N GLY A 390 -9.40 34.05 -3.20
CA GLY A 390 -10.01 34.20 -4.52
C GLY A 390 -9.06 33.87 -5.68
N LEU A 391 -7.86 33.34 -5.40
CA LEU A 391 -6.85 32.98 -6.38
C LEU A 391 -6.95 31.50 -6.74
N SER A 392 -6.75 31.17 -8.02
CA SER A 392 -6.69 29.77 -8.49
C SER A 392 -5.31 29.19 -8.23
N VAL A 393 -5.25 27.97 -7.67
CA VAL A 393 -4.00 27.27 -7.38
C VAL A 393 -3.86 26.07 -8.31
N GLU A 394 -2.78 26.05 -9.10
CA GLU A 394 -2.44 24.90 -9.92
C GLU A 394 -1.57 23.90 -9.16
N THR A 395 -1.85 22.61 -9.34
CA THR A 395 -0.95 21.55 -8.87
C THR A 395 0.26 21.42 -9.79
N CYS A 396 1.44 21.21 -9.23
CA CYS A 396 2.68 21.03 -9.98
C CYS A 396 3.39 19.73 -9.58
N GLY A 397 4.21 19.21 -10.50
CA GLY A 397 5.11 18.10 -10.25
C GLY A 397 6.46 18.58 -9.72
N LEU A 398 7.52 17.91 -10.16
CA LEU A 398 8.90 18.29 -9.88
C LEU A 398 9.35 19.38 -10.86
N ILE A 399 9.61 20.58 -10.35
CA ILE A 399 10.19 21.71 -11.08
C ILE A 399 11.71 21.65 -10.90
N VAL A 400 12.44 21.70 -12.00
CA VAL A 400 13.90 21.64 -12.03
C VAL A 400 14.43 22.98 -12.53
N ASP A 401 15.51 23.44 -11.92
CA ASP A 401 16.17 24.68 -12.32
C ASP A 401 16.78 24.55 -13.73
N SER A 402 16.57 25.56 -14.58
CA SER A 402 17.02 25.55 -15.98
C SER A 402 18.52 25.72 -16.13
N GLU A 403 19.18 26.40 -15.19
CA GLU A 403 20.63 26.64 -15.21
C GLU A 403 21.38 25.55 -14.43
N ILE A 404 20.84 25.18 -13.27
CA ILE A 404 21.43 24.23 -12.33
C ILE A 404 20.55 22.97 -12.26
N THR A 405 20.68 22.10 -13.26
CA THR A 405 19.79 20.93 -13.47
C THR A 405 19.78 19.87 -12.36
N PHE A 406 20.70 19.96 -11.40
CA PHE A 406 20.72 19.10 -10.21
C PHE A 406 19.90 19.67 -9.04
N LEU A 407 19.37 20.90 -9.13
CA LEU A 407 18.46 21.50 -8.16
C LEU A 407 17.00 21.29 -8.60
N ALA A 408 16.13 21.00 -7.64
CA ALA A 408 14.71 20.83 -7.89
C ALA A 408 13.82 21.21 -6.70
N ALA A 409 12.59 21.61 -6.98
CA ALA A 409 11.54 21.86 -6.00
C ALA A 409 10.23 21.21 -6.46
N SER A 410 9.32 20.99 -5.51
CA SER A 410 7.98 20.49 -5.79
C SER A 410 7.03 21.25 -4.85
N PRO A 411 6.65 22.49 -5.20
CA PRO A 411 5.75 23.27 -4.35
C PRO A 411 4.39 22.58 -4.20
N ASP A 412 3.64 22.94 -3.16
CA ASP A 412 2.30 22.38 -2.91
C ASP A 412 1.25 22.98 -3.87
N GLY A 413 1.55 24.14 -4.45
CA GLY A 413 0.82 24.73 -5.56
C GLY A 413 1.54 25.92 -6.17
N VAL A 414 1.11 26.31 -7.37
CA VAL A 414 1.57 27.51 -8.08
C VAL A 414 0.37 28.42 -8.29
N VAL A 415 0.56 29.73 -8.09
CA VAL A 415 -0.49 30.74 -8.15
C VAL A 415 -0.09 31.80 -9.18
N GLY A 416 -0.73 31.74 -10.36
CA GLY A 416 -0.30 32.55 -11.51
C GLY A 416 1.14 32.25 -11.91
N ASP A 417 1.87 33.27 -12.38
CA ASP A 417 3.25 33.13 -12.84
C ASP A 417 4.29 33.49 -11.76
N ASP A 418 3.90 34.22 -10.70
CA ASP A 418 4.84 34.88 -9.79
C ASP A 418 4.82 34.35 -8.35
N ALA A 419 3.87 33.46 -7.99
CA ALA A 419 3.70 33.02 -6.61
C ALA A 419 3.63 31.50 -6.46
N ILE A 420 4.16 31.01 -5.33
CA ILE A 420 4.11 29.60 -4.93
C ILE A 420 3.35 29.45 -3.61
N LEU A 421 2.72 28.30 -3.43
CA LEU A 421 1.99 27.93 -2.22
C LEU A 421 2.72 26.78 -1.51
N GLU A 422 2.98 26.98 -0.22
CA GLU A 422 3.50 25.96 0.71
C GLU A 422 2.49 25.79 1.85
N ILE A 423 1.95 24.60 2.01
CA ILE A 423 0.89 24.25 2.95
C ILE A 423 1.48 23.40 4.06
N LYS A 424 1.21 23.77 5.32
CA LYS A 424 1.58 22.97 6.49
C LYS A 424 0.34 22.56 7.29
N CYS A 425 0.17 21.25 7.47
CA CYS A 425 -0.89 20.68 8.30
C CYS A 425 -0.27 19.95 9.52
N PRO A 426 0.04 20.66 10.60
CA PRO A 426 0.70 20.08 11.77
C PRO A 426 -0.23 19.11 12.52
N TYR A 427 0.21 17.86 12.68
CA TYR A 427 -0.57 16.82 13.36
C TYR A 427 -0.93 17.14 14.81
N ILE A 428 -0.07 17.89 15.51
CA ILE A 428 -0.27 18.27 16.91
C ILE A 428 -1.51 19.16 17.06
N ALA A 429 -1.81 19.98 16.05
CA ALA A 429 -2.94 20.90 16.06
C ALA A 429 -4.22 20.33 15.42
N LYS A 430 -4.27 19.02 15.15
CA LYS A 430 -5.41 18.40 14.46
C LYS A 430 -6.73 18.54 15.23
N ASP A 431 -6.65 18.63 16.57
CA ASP A 431 -7.77 18.71 17.50
C ASP A 431 -7.88 20.10 18.16
N THR A 432 -7.01 21.05 17.79
CA THR A 432 -7.00 22.41 18.36
C THR A 432 -7.54 23.42 17.35
N ASN A 433 -8.28 24.41 17.84
CA ASN A 433 -8.68 25.56 17.02
C ASN A 433 -7.58 26.63 16.93
N ASP A 434 -6.53 26.50 17.76
CA ASP A 434 -5.42 27.43 17.80
C ASP A 434 -4.32 27.04 16.82
N VAL A 435 -3.76 28.05 16.13
CA VAL A 435 -2.57 27.89 15.28
C VAL A 435 -1.37 27.71 16.21
N PRO A 436 -0.65 26.57 16.16
CA PRO A 436 0.58 26.44 16.93
C PRO A 436 1.58 27.49 16.43
N ASN A 437 2.12 28.29 17.35
CA ASN A 437 3.16 29.27 17.06
C ASN A 437 4.37 28.57 16.40
N GLY A 438 4.41 28.60 15.07
CA GLY A 438 5.52 28.09 14.28
C GLY A 438 6.68 29.04 14.42
N SER A 439 7.67 28.70 15.24
CA SER A 439 9.00 29.30 15.11
C SER A 439 9.60 28.79 13.80
N SER A 440 9.60 29.65 12.79
CA SER A 440 10.42 29.51 11.58
C SER A 440 11.87 29.26 12.00
N LYS A 441 12.42 28.09 11.65
CA LYS A 441 13.80 27.66 11.94
C LYS A 441 14.63 27.53 10.67
#